data_AF-A0A8T3LHP4-F1
#
_entry.id   AF-A0A8T3LHP4-F1
#
_cell.length_a   1.000
_cell.length_b   1.000
_cell.length_c   1.000
_cell.angle_alpha   90.00
_cell.angle_beta   90.00
_cell.angle_gamma   90.00
#
_symmetry.space_group_name_H-M   'P 1'
#
loop_
_entity.id
_entity.type
_entity.pdbx_description
1 polymer ?
#
loop_
_entity_poly.entity_id
_entity_poly.type
_entity_poly.pdbx_seq_one_letter_code
_entity_poly.pdbx_strand_id
1 'polypeptide(L)'
;IQAACRLRSEDIEEVILTDICPYSLGVEVNRQGVSGIFSPIIERNTTVPVSRVETYSTMHPEQDSITVNVYQGENHKVKNNILVESFDVPLKKTGAYQSIDI
;
A
#
# COMPACT_ATOMS: atom_id res chain seq x y z
N ILE A 1 22.19 -12.85 -49.83
CA ILE A 1 21.09 -12.96 -48.84
C ILE A 1 21.49 -12.19 -47.57
N GLN A 2 21.61 -10.86 -47.63
CA GLN A 2 22.00 -10.03 -46.47
C GLN A 2 21.26 -8.66 -46.42
N ALA A 3 20.13 -8.52 -47.13
CA ALA A 3 19.37 -7.27 -47.17
C ALA A 3 18.10 -7.28 -46.28
N ALA A 4 17.68 -8.43 -45.75
CA ALA A 4 16.38 -8.57 -45.09
C ALA A 4 16.33 -8.15 -43.61
N CYS A 5 17.47 -7.92 -42.95
CA CYS A 5 17.52 -7.57 -41.52
C CYS A 5 17.80 -6.09 -41.23
N ARG A 6 18.05 -5.23 -42.23
CA ARG A 6 18.31 -3.80 -42.02
C ARG A 6 17.09 -2.88 -42.26
N LEU A 7 16.03 -3.38 -42.89
CA LEU A 7 14.80 -2.63 -43.15
C LEU A 7 13.71 -2.81 -42.09
N ARG A 8 13.99 -3.54 -41.00
CA ARG A 8 13.09 -3.68 -39.84
C ARG A 8 13.65 -2.94 -38.62
N SER A 9 14.32 -1.82 -38.87
CA SER A 9 15.03 -1.04 -37.85
C SER A 9 14.45 0.36 -37.64
N GLU A 10 13.42 0.77 -38.39
CA GLU A 10 12.94 2.17 -38.37
C GLU A 10 11.51 2.37 -37.85
N ASP A 11 10.73 1.32 -37.55
CA ASP A 11 9.38 1.46 -36.97
C ASP A 11 9.14 0.49 -35.80
N ILE A 12 10.19 0.16 -35.04
CA ILE A 12 9.96 -0.41 -33.70
C ILE A 12 9.78 0.80 -32.78
N GLU A 13 8.55 1.32 -32.70
CA GLU A 13 8.14 2.13 -31.56
C GLU A 13 8.52 1.33 -30.31
N GLU A 14 9.48 1.87 -29.56
CA GLU A 14 10.00 1.26 -28.36
C GLU A 14 8.85 1.18 -27.35
N VAL A 15 8.19 0.02 -27.28
CA VAL A 15 7.06 -0.20 -26.36
C VAL A 15 7.62 -0.13 -24.95
N ILE A 16 7.43 1.03 -24.30
CA ILE A 16 7.76 1.20 -22.90
C ILE A 16 6.68 0.46 -22.09
N LEU A 17 7.02 -0.74 -21.62
CA LEU A 17 6.19 -1.48 -20.67
C LEU A 17 6.48 -0.97 -19.27
N THR A 18 5.52 -0.25 -18.69
CA THR A 18 5.59 0.21 -17.31
C THR A 18 4.72 -0.70 -16.45
N ASP A 19 5.33 -1.34 -15.46
CA ASP A 19 4.60 -2.13 -14.47
C ASP A 19 3.87 -1.20 -13.49
N ILE A 20 2.65 -1.53 -13.11
CA ILE A 20 1.75 -0.70 -12.31
C ILE A 20 0.97 -1.53 -11.28
N CYS A 21 0.65 -0.92 -10.13
CA CYS A 21 -0.20 -1.54 -9.12
C CYS A 21 -1.65 -1.68 -9.65
N PRO A 22 -2.24 -2.90 -9.75
CA PRO A 22 -3.59 -3.07 -10.27
C PRO A 22 -4.69 -2.58 -9.30
N TYR A 23 -4.38 -2.50 -8.01
CA TYR A 23 -5.28 -2.07 -6.93
C TYR A 23 -4.51 -1.25 -5.91
N SER A 24 -5.22 -0.43 -5.14
CA SER A 24 -4.64 0.28 -4.00
C SER A 24 -4.30 -0.69 -2.87
N LEU A 25 -3.15 -0.47 -2.25
CA LEU A 25 -2.68 -1.14 -1.04
C LEU A 25 -2.71 -0.15 0.10
N GLY A 26 -3.22 -0.59 1.25
CA GLY A 26 -3.37 0.28 2.41
C GLY A 26 -3.63 -0.51 3.68
N VAL A 27 -3.87 0.21 4.76
CA VAL A 27 -4.06 -0.38 6.09
C VAL A 27 -5.43 -0.05 6.67
N GLU A 28 -5.86 -0.86 7.63
CA GLU A 28 -7.01 -0.54 8.48
C GLU A 28 -6.66 0.57 9.48
N VAL A 29 -7.52 1.58 9.55
CA VAL A 29 -7.40 2.69 10.50
C VAL A 29 -8.71 2.95 11.21
N ASN A 30 -8.58 3.60 12.36
CA ASN A 30 -9.71 4.11 13.13
C ASN A 30 -9.76 5.63 12.97
N ARG A 31 -10.85 6.16 12.43
CA ARG A 31 -11.01 7.60 12.18
C ARG A 31 -12.32 8.09 12.79
N GLN A 32 -12.24 9.15 13.60
CA GLN A 32 -13.41 9.79 14.22
C GLN A 32 -14.32 8.81 14.99
N GLY A 33 -13.73 7.81 15.65
CA GLY A 33 -14.47 6.79 16.42
C GLY A 33 -15.09 5.66 15.59
N VAL A 34 -14.83 5.62 14.28
CA VAL A 34 -15.25 4.52 13.40
C VAL A 34 -14.07 3.62 13.08
N SER A 35 -14.25 2.31 13.32
CA SER A 35 -13.28 1.26 12.99
C SER A 35 -13.52 0.64 11.62
N GLY A 36 -12.50 -0.03 11.08
CA GLY A 36 -12.59 -0.72 9.79
C GLY A 36 -12.59 0.21 8.59
N ILE A 37 -11.97 1.39 8.70
CA ILE A 37 -11.78 2.32 7.60
C ILE A 37 -10.51 1.95 6.84
N PHE A 38 -10.60 1.86 5.53
CA PHE A 38 -9.45 1.62 4.66
C PHE A 38 -8.71 2.93 4.39
N SER A 39 -7.41 2.95 4.70
CA SER A 39 -6.49 4.05 4.38
C SER A 39 -5.50 3.57 3.32
N PRO A 40 -5.66 3.96 2.04
CA PRO A 40 -4.68 3.63 1.00
C PRO A 40 -3.34 4.32 1.28
N ILE A 41 -2.24 3.63 1.01
CA ILE A 41 -0.85 4.11 1.12
C ILE A 41 -0.19 4.11 -0.28
N ILE A 42 -0.41 3.06 -1.06
CA ILE A 42 0.00 2.97 -2.47
C ILE A 42 -1.28 2.89 -3.31
N GLU A 43 -1.52 3.88 -4.16
CA GLU A 43 -2.73 3.94 -4.96
C GLU A 43 -2.65 3.06 -6.21
N ARG A 44 -3.78 2.59 -6.72
CA ARG A 44 -3.87 1.90 -8.01
C ARG A 44 -3.27 2.74 -9.14
N ASN A 45 -2.72 2.03 -10.12
CA ASN A 45 -1.94 2.56 -11.24
C ASN A 45 -0.64 3.28 -10.86
N THR A 46 -0.17 3.13 -9.62
CA THR A 46 1.18 3.58 -9.25
C THR A 46 2.23 2.72 -9.97
N THR A 47 3.18 3.35 -10.65
CA THR A 47 4.33 2.66 -11.27
C THR A 47 5.21 2.00 -10.23
N VAL A 48 5.57 0.74 -10.45
CA VAL A 48 6.52 0.01 -9.60
C VAL A 48 7.93 0.01 -10.23
N PRO A 49 9.01 -0.03 -9.43
CA PRO A 49 9.05 -0.14 -7.97
C PRO A 49 8.67 1.17 -7.24
N VAL A 50 7.98 1.06 -6.10
CA VAL A 50 7.57 2.20 -5.26
C VAL A 50 7.70 1.87 -3.78
N SER A 51 8.00 2.88 -2.97
CA SER A 51 7.94 2.84 -1.50
C SER A 51 7.22 4.09 -1.01
N ARG A 52 6.36 3.93 0.00
CA ARG A 52 5.61 5.01 0.66
C ARG A 52 5.65 4.78 2.16
N VAL A 53 5.52 5.86 2.92
CA VAL A 53 5.51 5.84 4.38
C VAL A 53 4.46 6.85 4.85
N GLU A 54 3.58 6.43 5.74
CA GLU A 54 2.57 7.24 6.40
C GLU A 54 2.67 7.05 7.92
N THR A 55 2.54 8.16 8.67
CA THR A 55 2.62 8.12 10.12
C THR A 55 1.24 7.93 10.73
N TYR A 56 1.08 6.87 11.52
CA TYR A 56 -0.12 6.56 12.30
C TYR A 56 0.13 6.73 13.78
N SER A 57 -0.93 6.72 14.59
CA SER A 57 -0.82 6.81 16.05
C SER A 57 -1.71 5.80 16.76
N THR A 58 -1.31 5.42 17.98
CA THR A 58 -2.08 4.54 18.86
C THR A 58 -3.45 5.12 19.17
N MET A 59 -4.45 4.26 19.35
CA MET A 59 -5.78 4.70 19.77
C MET A 59 -5.85 5.02 21.26
N HIS A 60 -5.04 4.33 22.07
CA HIS A 60 -5.02 4.48 23.52
C HIS A 60 -3.59 4.59 24.07
N PRO A 61 -3.36 5.42 25.10
CA PRO A 61 -2.01 5.62 25.68
C PRO A 61 -1.40 4.39 26.37
N GLU A 62 -2.24 3.42 26.74
CA GLU A 62 -1.85 2.18 27.42
C GLU A 62 -1.92 0.94 26.52
N GLN A 63 -1.86 1.12 25.20
CA GLN A 63 -1.92 0.03 24.24
C GLN A 63 -0.62 -0.82 24.26
N ASP A 64 -0.76 -2.14 24.34
CA ASP A 64 0.36 -3.10 24.47
C ASP A 64 0.97 -3.48 23.11
N SER A 65 0.16 -3.47 22.05
CA SER A 65 0.56 -3.81 20.69
C SER A 65 -0.33 -3.12 19.66
N ILE A 66 0.19 -2.89 18.46
CA ILE A 66 -0.57 -2.45 17.28
C ILE A 66 -0.64 -3.62 16.31
N THR A 67 -1.84 -3.97 15.87
CA THR A 67 -2.03 -4.89 14.75
C THR A 67 -2.23 -4.08 13.47
N VAL A 68 -1.33 -4.26 12.51
CA VAL A 68 -1.37 -3.63 11.19
C VAL A 68 -1.94 -4.63 10.20
N ASN A 69 -3.20 -4.44 9.81
CA ASN A 69 -3.84 -5.23 8.77
C ASN A 69 -3.70 -4.54 7.43
N VAL A 70 -2.99 -5.17 6.49
CA VAL A 70 -2.78 -4.69 5.12
C VAL A 70 -3.86 -5.25 4.21
N TYR A 71 -4.55 -4.37 3.49
CA TYR A 71 -5.61 -4.70 2.57
C TYR A 71 -5.28 -4.23 1.15
N GLN A 72 -5.83 -4.97 0.18
CA GLN A 72 -5.87 -4.62 -1.23
C GLN A 72 -7.33 -4.40 -1.65
N GLY A 73 -7.62 -3.23 -2.24
CA GLY A 73 -8.94 -2.91 -2.78
C GLY A 73 -9.25 -1.42 -2.79
N GLU A 74 -10.48 -1.09 -3.20
CA GLU A 74 -10.93 0.30 -3.41
C GLU A 74 -12.12 0.68 -2.51
N ASN A 75 -12.62 -0.24 -1.69
CA ASN A 75 -13.76 0.06 -0.82
C ASN A 75 -13.30 0.83 0.41
N HIS A 76 -14.12 1.80 0.83
CA HIS A 76 -13.86 2.58 2.03
C HIS A 76 -13.85 1.74 3.33
N LYS A 77 -14.62 0.64 3.37
CA LYS A 77 -14.64 -0.28 4.51
C LYS A 77 -13.80 -1.51 4.22
N VAL A 78 -12.87 -1.84 5.12
CA VAL A 78 -11.92 -2.95 4.95
C VAL A 78 -12.60 -4.31 4.79
N LYS A 79 -13.80 -4.50 5.37
CA LYS A 79 -14.60 -5.72 5.22
C LYS A 79 -14.97 -6.10 3.78
N ASN A 80 -14.92 -5.12 2.87
CA ASN A 80 -15.21 -5.31 1.45
C ASN A 80 -13.92 -5.35 0.60
N ASN A 81 -12.75 -5.30 1.23
CA ASN A 81 -11.44 -5.42 0.58
C ASN A 81 -10.82 -6.78 0.92
N ILE A 82 -9.73 -7.10 0.23
CA ILE A 82 -9.01 -8.36 0.43
C ILE A 82 -7.90 -8.11 1.45
N LEU A 83 -7.91 -8.86 2.55
CA LEU A 83 -6.78 -8.88 3.48
C LEU A 83 -5.59 -9.57 2.79
N VAL A 84 -4.46 -8.89 2.75
CA VAL A 84 -3.22 -9.41 2.16
C VAL A 84 -2.34 -10.00 3.26
N GLU A 85 -2.12 -9.25 4.33
CA GLU A 85 -1.22 -9.64 5.41
C GLU A 85 -1.59 -8.91 6.72
N SER A 86 -1.18 -9.49 7.85
CA SER A 86 -1.35 -8.88 9.18
C SER A 86 -0.06 -8.98 9.99
N PHE A 87 0.34 -7.88 10.62
CA PHE A 87 1.55 -7.79 11.44
C PHE A 87 1.24 -7.25 12.83
N ASP A 88 1.79 -7.88 13.86
CA ASP A 88 1.70 -7.39 15.23
C ASP A 88 3.01 -6.70 15.65
N VAL A 89 2.89 -5.44 16.04
CA VAL A 89 4.00 -4.62 16.52
C VAL A 89 3.84 -4.39 18.03
N PRO A 90 4.70 -4.97 18.89
CA PRO A 90 4.64 -4.73 20.32
C PRO A 90 5.06 -3.29 20.67
N LEU A 91 4.35 -2.66 21.59
CA LEU A 91 4.63 -1.31 22.08
C LEU A 91 5.15 -1.33 23.51
N LYS A 92 5.92 -0.30 23.85
CA LYS A 92 6.31 -0.05 25.23
C LYS A 92 5.23 0.79 25.93
N LYS A 93 4.67 0.28 27.03
CA LYS A 93 3.73 1.03 27.87
C LYS A 93 4.39 2.31 28.38
N THR A 94 3.93 3.44 27.85
CA THR A 94 4.46 4.77 28.20
C THR A 94 3.37 5.66 28.82
N GLY A 95 2.09 5.28 28.71
CA GLY A 95 0.97 6.11 29.17
C GLY A 95 0.74 7.34 28.30
N ALA A 96 1.34 7.37 27.10
CA ALA A 96 1.24 8.45 26.11
C ALA A 96 0.92 7.86 24.73
N TYR A 97 0.32 8.68 23.87
CA TYR A 97 0.10 8.32 22.46
C TYR A 97 1.45 8.13 21.76
N GLN A 98 1.59 7.03 21.03
CA GLN A 98 2.78 6.69 20.26
C GLN A 98 2.46 6.75 18.78
N SER A 99 3.40 7.27 18.00
CA SER A 99 3.32 7.29 16.53
C SER A 99 4.18 6.18 15.93
N ILE A 100 3.72 5.60 14.84
CA ILE A 100 4.42 4.57 14.07
C ILE A 100 4.39 4.94 12.59
N ASP A 101 5.54 4.79 11.93
CA ASP A 101 5.65 4.97 10.49
C ASP A 101 5.41 3.63 9.81
N ILE A 102 4.48 3.60 8.87
CA ILE A 102 4.05 2.41 8.11
C ILE A 102 4.27 2.65 6.62
#